data_AF-A0AAW6DMU3-F1
#
_entry.id   AF-A0AAW6DMU3-F1
#
_cell.length_a   1.000
_cell.length_b   1.000
_cell.length_c   1.000
_cell.angle_alpha   90.00
_cell.angle_beta   90.00
_cell.angle_gamma   90.00
#
_symmetry.space_group_name_H-M   'P 1'
#
loop_
_entity.id
_entity.type
_entity.pdbx_description
1 polymer ?
#
loop_
_entity_poly.entity_id
_entity_poly.type
_entity_poly.pdbx_seq_one_letter_code
_entity_poly.pdbx_strand_id
1 'polypeptide(L)'
;MKVKNKRGLIVAIITTILFVVCLTVYINSSEARFAVSSVLLLILSITNFIKAFSKKGILEELAENADERDLYLVTKTSHYTIKIMTYVLCCLTFILLLLYGVYKYQSFIIIACTLCAILILMFIVYLCINIYLEKRE
;
A
#
# COMPACT_ATOMS: atom_id res chain seq x y z
N MET A 1 -17.78 11.44 17.48
CA MET A 1 -16.53 10.68 17.73
C MET A 1 -15.37 11.66 17.88
N LYS A 2 -14.52 11.53 18.91
CA LYS A 2 -13.31 12.36 19.02
C LYS A 2 -12.28 11.87 17.99
N VAL A 3 -11.80 12.76 17.12
CA VAL A 3 -10.70 12.49 16.19
C VAL A 3 -9.41 12.35 17.00
N LYS A 4 -8.77 11.17 16.94
CA LYS A 4 -7.53 10.92 17.68
C LYS A 4 -6.31 10.88 16.78
N ASN A 5 -6.41 10.25 15.60
CA ASN A 5 -5.33 10.23 14.62
C ASN A 5 -5.59 11.22 13.47
N LYS A 6 -5.03 12.43 13.60
CA LYS A 6 -5.20 13.52 12.61
C LYS A 6 -4.65 13.16 11.23
N ARG A 7 -3.53 12.41 11.17
CA ARG A 7 -2.91 12.00 9.89
C ARG A 7 -3.77 10.98 9.16
N GLY A 8 -4.26 9.96 9.87
CA GLY A 8 -5.17 8.96 9.31
C GLY A 8 -6.48 9.59 8.80
N LEU A 9 -6.98 10.61 9.49
CA LEU A 9 -8.17 11.34 9.07
C LEU A 9 -7.94 12.17 7.78
N ILE A 10 -6.80 12.85 7.66
CA ILE A 10 -6.45 13.59 6.43
C ILE A 10 -6.38 12.64 5.23
N VAL A 11 -5.71 11.50 5.39
CA VAL A 11 -5.61 10.49 4.33
C VAL A 11 -7.00 9.91 3.98
N ALA A 12 -7.85 9.67 4.98
CA ALA A 12 -9.23 9.24 4.75
C ALA A 12 -10.03 10.27 3.93
N ILE A 13 -9.92 11.57 4.27
CA ILE A 13 -10.61 12.63 3.52
C ILE A 13 -10.10 12.69 2.08
N ILE A 14 -8.78 12.70 1.87
CA ILE A 14 -8.20 12.76 0.52
C ILE A 14 -8.66 11.56 -0.33
N THR A 15 -8.60 10.35 0.22
CA THR A 15 -9.04 9.13 -0.48
C THR A 15 -10.54 9.12 -0.76
N THR A 16 -11.35 9.73 0.10
CA THR A 16 -12.80 9.87 -0.14
C THR A 16 -13.10 10.88 -1.25
N ILE A 17 -12.37 12.00 -1.31
CA ILE A 17 -12.51 12.98 -2.40
C ILE A 17 -12.15 12.32 -3.73
N LEU A 18 -11.03 11.61 -3.78
CA LEU A 18 -10.60 10.84 -4.97
C LEU A 18 -11.64 9.79 -5.38
N PHE A 19 -12.24 9.09 -4.41
CA PHE A 19 -13.32 8.13 -4.66
C PHE A 19 -14.50 8.80 -5.36
N VAL A 20 -14.99 9.93 -4.83
CA VAL A 20 -16.13 10.67 -5.40
C VAL A 20 -15.82 11.13 -6.81
N VAL A 21 -14.62 11.65 -7.07
CA VAL A 21 -14.19 12.08 -8.41
C VAL A 21 -14.15 10.89 -9.39
N CYS A 22 -13.61 9.74 -8.98
CA CYS A 22 -13.62 8.55 -9.84
C CYS A 22 -15.05 8.05 -10.12
N LEU A 23 -15.94 8.13 -9.12
CA LEU A 23 -17.33 7.73 -9.27
C LEU A 23 -18.08 8.63 -10.24
N THR A 24 -17.91 9.94 -10.16
CA THR A 24 -18.58 10.88 -11.09
C THR A 24 -18.07 10.71 -12.51
N VAL A 25 -16.76 10.52 -12.69
CA VAL A 25 -16.18 10.24 -14.01
C VAL A 25 -16.68 8.91 -14.56
N TYR A 26 -16.81 7.88 -13.72
CA TYR A 26 -17.36 6.58 -14.13
C TYR A 26 -18.81 6.70 -14.65
N ILE A 27 -19.67 7.43 -13.94
CA ILE A 27 -21.07 7.64 -14.36
C ILE A 27 -21.14 8.34 -15.73
N ASN A 28 -20.22 9.25 -16.03
CA ASN A 28 -20.23 10.00 -17.29
C ASN A 28 -19.56 9.25 -18.46
N SER A 29 -18.51 8.47 -18.20
CA SER A 29 -17.69 7.82 -19.24
C SER A 29 -17.97 6.33 -19.43
N SER A 30 -18.59 5.66 -18.45
CA SER A 30 -18.85 4.20 -18.42
C SER A 30 -17.62 3.30 -18.66
N GLU A 31 -16.41 3.84 -18.45
CA GLU A 31 -15.16 3.10 -18.59
C GLU A 31 -14.86 2.25 -17.36
N ALA A 32 -14.66 0.93 -17.55
CA ALA A 32 -14.48 -0.03 -16.46
C ALA A 32 -13.26 0.28 -15.54
N ARG A 33 -12.26 1.02 -16.05
CA ARG A 33 -11.06 1.40 -15.29
C ARG A 33 -11.39 2.31 -14.09
N PHE A 34 -12.37 3.19 -14.24
CA PHE A 34 -12.80 4.09 -13.16
C PHE A 34 -13.67 3.37 -12.14
N ALA A 35 -14.45 2.36 -12.56
CA ALA A 35 -15.18 1.49 -11.63
C ALA A 35 -14.22 0.77 -10.68
N VAL A 36 -13.19 0.09 -11.22
CA VAL A 36 -12.19 -0.63 -10.41
C VAL A 36 -11.47 0.32 -9.46
N SER A 37 -11.06 1.49 -9.95
CA SER A 37 -10.37 2.50 -9.14
C SER A 37 -11.26 3.03 -7.99
N SER A 38 -12.55 3.24 -8.25
CA SER A 38 -13.50 3.70 -7.23
C SER A 38 -13.68 2.66 -6.10
N VAL A 39 -13.79 1.37 -6.44
CA VAL A 39 -13.93 0.30 -5.45
C VAL A 39 -12.71 0.23 -4.55
N LEU A 40 -11.51 0.31 -5.13
CA LEU A 40 -10.25 0.32 -4.38
C LEU A 40 -10.15 1.52 -3.44
N LEU A 41 -10.49 2.72 -3.92
CA LEU A 41 -10.47 3.95 -3.12
C LEU A 41 -11.50 3.93 -1.98
N LEU A 42 -12.65 3.29 -2.19
CA LEU A 42 -13.67 3.12 -1.15
C LEU A 42 -13.18 2.22 -0.01
N ILE A 43 -12.60 1.05 -0.34
CA ILE A 43 -12.01 0.15 0.66
C ILE A 43 -10.88 0.86 1.42
N LEU A 44 -10.03 1.60 0.69
CA LEU A 44 -8.94 2.37 1.29
C LEU A 44 -9.45 3.49 2.21
N SER A 45 -10.51 4.21 1.81
CA SER A 45 -11.13 5.24 2.65
C SER A 45 -11.70 4.65 3.94
N ILE A 46 -12.46 3.54 3.84
CA ILE A 46 -13.05 2.87 5.01
C ILE A 46 -11.96 2.43 6.00
N THR A 47 -10.90 1.76 5.51
CA THR A 47 -9.80 1.31 6.38
C THR A 47 -9.09 2.48 7.07
N ASN A 48 -8.91 3.61 6.37
CA ASN A 48 -8.32 4.82 6.96
C ASN A 48 -9.26 5.50 7.98
N PHE A 49 -10.58 5.52 7.74
CA PHE A 49 -11.55 6.03 8.71
C PHE A 49 -11.60 5.18 9.98
N ILE A 50 -11.57 3.85 9.87
CA ILE A 50 -11.49 2.93 11.01
C ILE A 50 -10.23 3.25 11.84
N LYS A 51 -9.07 3.41 11.17
CA LYS A 51 -7.80 3.79 11.83
C LYS A 51 -7.85 5.20 12.44
N ALA A 52 -8.57 6.15 11.84
CA ALA A 52 -8.65 7.53 12.31
C ALA A 52 -9.47 7.69 13.60
N PHE A 53 -10.51 6.86 13.75
CA PHE A 53 -11.46 6.91 14.87
C PHE A 53 -11.25 5.86 15.96
N SER A 54 -10.35 4.88 15.75
CA SER A 54 -10.00 3.90 16.79
C SER A 54 -9.33 4.56 18.01
N LYS A 55 -9.69 4.10 19.22
CA LYS A 55 -9.36 4.71 20.51
C LYS A 55 -7.86 4.61 20.87
N LYS A 56 -7.23 3.53 20.42
CA LYS A 56 -5.80 3.19 20.31
C LYS A 56 -5.70 2.40 18.99
N GLY A 57 -4.58 2.48 18.26
CA GLY A 57 -4.38 1.50 17.18
C GLY A 57 -4.46 0.11 17.78
N ILE A 58 -5.07 -0.87 17.10
CA ILE A 58 -4.99 -2.29 17.53
C ILE A 58 -3.52 -2.66 17.82
N LEU A 59 -2.59 -2.10 17.03
CA LEU A 59 -1.14 -2.18 17.23
C LEU A 59 -0.60 -1.52 18.51
N GLU A 60 -1.19 -0.44 19.00
CA GLU A 60 -0.74 0.25 20.23
C GLU A 60 -1.23 -0.46 21.50
N GLU A 61 -2.44 -1.01 21.51
CA GLU A 61 -2.90 -1.89 22.60
C GLU A 61 -2.15 -3.22 22.62
N LEU A 62 -1.81 -3.76 21.44
CA LEU A 62 -0.96 -4.94 21.34
C LEU A 62 0.47 -4.64 21.79
N ALA A 63 1.03 -3.46 21.49
CA ALA A 63 2.39 -3.08 21.89
C ALA A 63 2.53 -2.84 23.41
N GLU A 64 1.50 -2.30 24.06
CA GLU A 64 1.52 -2.04 25.51
C GLU A 64 1.42 -3.34 26.34
N ASN A 65 0.90 -4.42 25.74
CA ASN A 65 0.83 -5.75 26.33
C ASN A 65 1.80 -6.76 25.66
N ALA A 66 2.67 -6.30 24.76
CA ALA A 66 3.56 -7.17 24.01
C ALA A 66 4.72 -7.64 24.89
N ASP A 67 4.91 -8.95 24.96
CA ASP A 67 6.10 -9.55 25.54
C ASP A 67 7.28 -9.42 24.56
N GLU A 68 8.52 -9.63 25.03
CA GLU A 68 9.74 -9.63 24.20
C GLU A 68 9.60 -10.60 23.01
N ARG A 69 8.90 -11.72 23.23
CA ARG A 69 8.59 -12.71 22.20
C ARG A 69 7.73 -12.13 21.07
N ASP A 70 6.75 -11.31 21.40
CA ASP A 70 5.84 -10.73 20.42
C ASP A 70 6.55 -9.67 19.59
N LEU A 71 7.42 -8.86 20.21
CA LEU A 71 8.29 -7.91 19.51
C LEU A 71 9.25 -8.61 18.54
N TYR A 72 9.87 -9.72 18.96
CA TYR A 72 10.70 -10.53 18.08
C TYR A 72 9.90 -11.09 16.90
N LEU A 73 8.69 -11.59 17.16
CA LEU A 73 7.82 -12.16 16.13
C LEU A 73 7.35 -11.10 15.13
N VAL A 74 7.00 -9.89 15.57
CA VAL A 74 6.65 -8.75 14.70
C VAL A 74 7.83 -8.35 13.81
N THR A 75 9.03 -8.26 14.36
CA THR A 75 10.23 -7.91 13.59
C THR A 75 10.54 -8.97 12.53
N LYS A 76 10.49 -10.25 12.93
CA LYS A 76 10.72 -11.39 12.05
C LYS A 76 9.68 -11.46 10.93
N THR A 77 8.39 -11.35 11.26
CA THR A 77 7.30 -11.39 10.28
C THR A 77 7.36 -10.19 9.32
N SER A 78 7.72 -9.00 9.79
CA SER A 78 7.91 -7.82 8.93
C SER A 78 9.02 -8.03 7.91
N HIS A 79 10.16 -8.58 8.35
CA HIS A 79 11.27 -8.92 7.45
C HIS A 79 10.86 -9.95 6.39
N TYR A 80 10.18 -11.04 6.79
CA TYR A 80 9.66 -12.03 5.83
C TYR A 80 8.63 -11.45 4.87
N THR A 81 7.76 -10.56 5.36
CA THR A 81 6.73 -9.90 4.53
C THR A 81 7.37 -9.06 3.43
N ILE A 82 8.36 -8.22 3.77
CA ILE A 82 9.09 -7.42 2.79
C ILE A 82 9.77 -8.34 1.76
N LYS A 83 10.47 -9.38 2.22
CA LYS A 83 11.16 -10.34 1.35
C LYS A 83 10.20 -11.04 0.38
N ILE A 84 9.06 -11.54 0.86
CA ILE A 84 8.05 -12.21 0.04
C ILE A 84 7.44 -11.22 -0.96
N MET A 85 7.09 -10.00 -0.54
CA MET A 85 6.55 -8.98 -1.43
C MET A 85 7.51 -8.62 -2.55
N THR A 86 8.81 -8.47 -2.25
CA THR A 86 9.84 -8.24 -3.28
C THR A 86 9.90 -9.38 -4.28
N TYR A 87 9.86 -10.64 -3.84
CA TYR A 87 9.84 -11.79 -4.75
C TYR A 87 8.58 -11.84 -5.60
N VAL A 88 7.40 -11.61 -5.01
CA VAL A 88 6.12 -11.60 -5.74
C VAL A 88 6.12 -10.52 -6.83
N LEU A 89 6.54 -9.29 -6.50
CA LEU A 89 6.65 -8.22 -7.50
C LEU A 89 7.66 -8.57 -8.58
N CYS A 90 8.81 -9.14 -8.23
CA CYS A 90 9.84 -9.54 -9.17
C CYS A 90 9.32 -10.62 -10.14
N CYS A 91 8.70 -11.68 -9.63
CA CYS A 91 8.09 -12.73 -10.44
C CYS A 91 7.01 -12.16 -11.37
N LEU A 92 6.14 -11.27 -10.86
CA LEU A 92 5.10 -10.65 -11.68
C LEU A 92 5.69 -9.79 -12.82
N THR A 93 6.75 -9.03 -12.54
CA THR A 93 7.47 -8.26 -13.58
C THR A 93 8.05 -9.18 -14.64
N PHE A 94 8.70 -10.28 -14.27
CA PHE A 94 9.23 -11.25 -15.24
C PHE A 94 8.14 -11.91 -16.08
N ILE A 95 7.03 -12.29 -15.46
CA ILE A 95 5.87 -12.85 -16.16
C ILE A 95 5.36 -11.85 -17.22
N LEU A 96 5.20 -10.57 -16.87
CA LEU A 96 4.75 -9.55 -17.81
C LEU A 96 5.73 -9.30 -18.96
N LEU A 97 7.04 -9.37 -18.69
CA LEU A 97 8.07 -9.28 -19.73
C LEU A 97 8.01 -10.49 -20.68
N LEU A 98 7.77 -11.71 -20.17
CA LEU A 98 7.57 -12.90 -20.99
C LEU A 98 6.29 -12.78 -21.84
N LEU A 99 5.18 -12.32 -21.26
CA LEU A 99 3.94 -12.04 -22.00
C LEU A 99 4.17 -11.00 -23.08
N TYR A 100 4.96 -9.95 -22.82
CA TYR A 100 5.35 -8.99 -23.86
C TYR A 100 6.12 -9.66 -24.99
N GLY A 101 7.08 -10.54 -24.69
CA GLY A 101 7.83 -11.29 -25.70
C GLY A 101 6.95 -12.12 -26.63
N VAL A 102 5.86 -12.71 -26.10
CA VAL A 102 4.91 -13.54 -26.86
C VAL A 102 3.91 -12.69 -27.64
N TYR A 103 3.22 -11.77 -26.97
CA TYR A 103 2.07 -11.06 -27.53
C TYR A 103 2.42 -9.70 -28.16
N LYS A 104 3.59 -9.14 -27.84
CA LYS A 104 4.09 -7.83 -28.32
C LYS A 104 3.19 -6.62 -28.04
N TYR A 105 2.22 -6.74 -27.13
CA TYR A 105 1.37 -5.60 -26.75
C TYR A 105 2.12 -4.60 -25.87
N GLN A 106 2.12 -3.32 -26.29
CA GLN A 106 2.79 -2.22 -25.59
C GLN A 106 2.30 -2.02 -24.14
N SER A 107 1.07 -2.44 -23.81
CA SER A 107 0.56 -2.33 -22.44
C SER A 107 1.37 -3.16 -21.44
N PHE A 108 1.90 -4.32 -21.83
CA PHE A 108 2.66 -5.18 -20.91
C PHE A 108 3.99 -4.58 -20.49
N ILE A 109 4.72 -3.94 -21.40
CA ILE A 109 5.99 -3.30 -21.07
C ILE A 109 5.78 -2.07 -20.17
N ILE A 110 4.69 -1.33 -20.36
CA ILE A 110 4.34 -0.19 -19.50
C ILE A 110 4.07 -0.69 -18.08
N ILE A 111 3.28 -1.75 -17.90
CA ILE A 111 2.96 -2.32 -16.58
C ILE A 111 4.21 -2.94 -15.93
N ALA A 112 5.06 -3.62 -16.68
CA ALA A 112 6.31 -4.16 -16.17
C ALA A 112 7.26 -3.04 -15.68
N CYS A 113 7.34 -1.94 -16.44
CA CYS A 113 8.15 -0.78 -16.07
C CYS A 113 7.65 -0.10 -14.78
N THR A 114 6.32 0.07 -14.63
CA THR A 114 5.76 0.63 -13.40
C THR A 114 6.01 -0.26 -12.18
N LEU A 115 5.87 -1.59 -12.31
CA LEU A 115 6.21 -2.53 -11.24
C LEU A 115 7.70 -2.49 -10.88
N CYS A 116 8.58 -2.33 -11.86
CA CYS A 116 10.02 -2.17 -11.63
C CYS A 116 10.31 -0.87 -10.85
N ALA A 117 9.67 0.24 -11.21
CA ALA A 117 9.79 1.49 -10.47
C ALA A 117 9.31 1.35 -9.01
N ILE A 118 8.21 0.62 -8.78
CA ILE A 118 7.71 0.34 -7.42
C ILE A 118 8.72 -0.48 -6.60
N LEU A 119 9.37 -1.49 -7.21
CA LEU A 119 10.41 -2.28 -6.55
C LEU A 119 11.60 -1.40 -6.11
N ILE A 120 12.08 -0.53 -6.99
CA ILE A 120 13.18 0.40 -6.68
C ILE A 120 12.76 1.36 -5.57
N LEU A 121 11.55 1.90 -5.64
CA LEU A 121 11.03 2.80 -4.61
C LEU A 121 10.94 2.11 -3.25
N MET A 122 10.44 0.86 -3.18
CA MET A 122 10.41 0.09 -1.93
C MET A 122 11.81 -0.10 -1.35
N PHE A 123 12.81 -0.39 -2.20
CA PHE A 123 14.20 -0.53 -1.77
C PHE A 123 14.75 0.78 -1.20
N ILE A 124 14.54 1.92 -1.88
CA ILE A 124 14.98 3.23 -1.41
C ILE A 124 14.33 3.58 -0.07
N VAL A 125 13.02 3.37 0.07
CA VAL A 125 12.30 3.65 1.32
C VAL A 125 12.85 2.79 2.46
N TYR A 126 13.06 1.49 2.22
CA TYR A 126 13.64 0.58 3.21
C TYR A 126 15.04 1.05 3.66
N LEU A 127 15.89 1.43 2.70
CA LEU A 127 17.24 1.92 2.97
C LEU A 127 17.21 3.24 3.76
N CYS A 128 16.38 4.21 3.36
CA CYS A 128 16.22 5.48 4.06
C CYS A 128 15.75 5.31 5.50
N ILE A 129 14.77 4.41 5.73
CA ILE A 129 14.27 4.12 7.09
C ILE A 129 15.37 3.46 7.92
N ASN A 130 16.12 2.52 7.34
CA ASN A 130 17.20 1.83 8.02
C ASN A 130 18.28 2.83 8.48
N ILE A 131 18.78 3.69 7.58
CA ILE A 131 19.77 4.74 7.92
C ILE A 131 19.22 5.71 8.97
N TYR A 132 17.94 6.07 8.90
CA TYR A 132 17.33 6.98 9.85
C TYR A 132 17.25 6.39 11.26
N LEU A 133 16.92 5.10 11.37
CA LEU A 133 16.86 4.39 12.65
C LEU A 133 18.26 4.16 13.21
N GLU A 134 19.23 3.74 12.38
CA GLU A 134 20.63 3.56 12.79
C GLU A 134 21.25 4.85 13.35
N LYS A 135 20.86 6.02 12.84
CA LYS A 135 21.33 7.32 13.36
C LYS A 135 20.66 7.76 14.66
N ARG A 136 19.57 7.12 15.07
CA ARG A 136 18.80 7.45 16.28
C ARG A 136 19.02 6.48 17.43
N GLU A 137 19.64 5.34 17.15
CA GLU A 137 20.27 4.46 18.14
C GLU A 137 21.68 4.97 18.47
#